data_AF-A0AAW1EZM5-F1
#
_entry.id   AF-A0AAW1EZM5-F1
#
_cell.length_a   1.000
_cell.length_b   1.000
_cell.length_c   1.000
_cell.angle_alpha   90.00
_cell.angle_beta   90.00
_cell.angle_gamma   90.00
#
_symmetry.space_group_name_H-M   'P 1'
#
loop_
_entity.id
_entity.type
_entity.pdbx_description
1 polymer ?
#
loop_
_entity_poly.entity_id
_entity_poly.type
_entity_poly.pdbx_seq_one_letter_code
_entity_poly.pdbx_strand_id
1 'polypeptide(L)'
;MQANDITSMQANDITSIQANDITSMQANDITSMQANDITSMQANDITSMQANDITSMQANDITSMQANDITSMQANDITSMQANDITSMQANDITSMQANDITSMQANDITSMQANDITSMQANDITSMQANDITSMQANDITSMQANDITSIQANDITSIQANDITSMQANDITSMQANDITSMQANDITSMQANDITSMQANDITSMQANDITSMQANDITSMQANDITSMQANGITYMQARGPNEPQIVLCTKRTES
;
A
#
# COMPACT_ATOMS: atom_id res chain seq x y z
N MET A 1 -9.58 -18.06 -33.74
CA MET A 1 -10.19 -17.27 -34.84
C MET A 1 -9.29 -16.09 -35.14
N GLN A 2 -9.11 -15.71 -36.40
CA GLN A 2 -8.38 -14.50 -36.78
C GLN A 2 -9.34 -13.55 -37.50
N ALA A 3 -9.46 -12.32 -37.03
CA ALA A 3 -10.24 -11.25 -37.63
C ALA A 3 -9.43 -9.96 -37.58
N ASN A 4 -9.70 -9.00 -38.47
CA ASN A 4 -9.14 -7.65 -38.29
C ASN A 4 -9.95 -6.94 -37.20
N ASP A 5 -11.27 -6.85 -37.38
CA ASP A 5 -12.16 -6.13 -36.47
C ASP A 5 -13.31 -7.04 -36.05
N ILE A 6 -13.68 -6.94 -34.77
CA ILE A 6 -14.84 -7.60 -34.17
C ILE A 6 -15.70 -6.52 -33.55
N THR A 7 -16.74 -6.10 -34.26
CA THR A 7 -17.71 -5.14 -33.74
C THR A 7 -18.54 -5.74 -32.59
N SER A 8 -18.88 -7.02 -32.69
CA SER A 8 -19.60 -7.74 -31.65
C SER A 8 -19.37 -9.24 -31.80
N MET A 9 -19.15 -9.93 -30.68
CA MET A 9 -19.13 -11.39 -30.65
C MET A 9 -19.78 -11.92 -29.37
N GLN A 10 -20.56 -12.98 -29.53
CA GLN A 10 -21.09 -13.78 -28.43
C GLN A 10 -20.69 -15.25 -28.65
N ALA A 11 -20.01 -15.84 -27.68
CA ALA A 11 -19.60 -17.24 -27.70
C ALA A 11 -19.76 -17.85 -26.30
N ASN A 12 -19.84 -19.17 -26.20
CA ASN A 12 -19.66 -19.82 -24.90
C ASN A 12 -18.16 -19.95 -24.62
N ASP A 13 -17.47 -20.69 -25.49
CA ASP A 13 -16.06 -21.03 -25.28
C ASP A 13 -15.21 -20.49 -26.43
N ILE A 14 -14.11 -19.81 -26.09
CA ILE A 14 -13.12 -19.30 -27.02
C ILE A 14 -11.76 -19.89 -26.64
N THR A 15 -11.33 -20.90 -27.39
CA THR A 15 -9.99 -21.49 -27.22
C THR A 15 -8.89 -20.49 -27.59
N SER A 16 -9.09 -19.72 -28.67
CA SER A 16 -8.13 -18.72 -29.12
C SER A 16 -8.77 -17.71 -30.06
N ILE A 17 -8.42 -16.44 -29.86
CA ILE A 17 -8.77 -15.34 -30.75
C ILE A 17 -7.57 -14.41 -30.97
N GLN A 18 -7.47 -13.92 -32.20
CA GLN A 18 -6.57 -12.83 -32.59
C GLN A 18 -7.39 -11.79 -33.37
N ALA A 19 -7.42 -10.56 -32.88
CA ALA A 19 -8.05 -9.41 -33.51
C ALA A 19 -7.14 -8.18 -33.43
N ASN A 20 -7.35 -7.17 -34.28
CA ASN A 20 -6.83 -5.84 -33.98
C ASN A 20 -7.77 -5.17 -33.00
N ASP A 21 -9.05 -5.04 -33.39
CA ASP A 21 -10.01 -4.23 -32.65
C ASP A 21 -11.21 -5.10 -32.22
N ILE A 22 -11.56 -5.01 -30.93
CA ILE A 22 -12.77 -5.60 -30.36
C ILE A 22 -13.60 -4.49 -29.73
N THR A 23 -14.72 -4.14 -30.37
CA THR A 23 -15.65 -3.16 -29.80
C THR A 23 -16.44 -3.77 -28.64
N SER A 24 -16.92 -5.01 -28.80
CA SER A 24 -17.71 -5.69 -27.76
C SER A 24 -17.55 -7.21 -27.86
N MET A 25 -17.32 -7.85 -26.72
CA MET A 25 -17.31 -9.30 -26.61
C MET A 25 -18.01 -9.78 -25.35
N GLN A 26 -18.81 -10.84 -25.51
CA GLN A 26 -19.33 -11.64 -24.43
C GLN A 26 -18.92 -13.10 -24.63
N ALA A 27 -18.23 -13.67 -23.64
CA ALA A 27 -17.86 -15.08 -23.60
C ALA A 27 -18.11 -15.65 -22.19
N ASN A 28 -18.23 -16.97 -22.05
CA ASN A 28 -18.05 -17.58 -20.73
C ASN A 28 -16.56 -17.76 -20.50
N ASP A 29 -15.91 -18.52 -21.38
CA ASP A 29 -14.54 -18.98 -21.17
C ASP A 29 -13.63 -18.53 -22.32
N ILE A 30 -12.51 -17.88 -21.97
CA ILE A 30 -11.45 -17.48 -22.90
C ILE A 30 -10.14 -18.11 -22.45
N THR A 31 -9.65 -19.10 -23.20
CA THR A 31 -8.34 -19.68 -22.92
C THR A 31 -7.20 -18.75 -23.34
N SER A 32 -7.33 -18.09 -24.50
CA SER A 32 -6.28 -17.21 -25.01
C SER A 32 -6.85 -16.12 -25.91
N MET A 33 -6.46 -14.88 -25.65
CA MET A 33 -6.83 -13.72 -26.46
C MET A 33 -5.63 -12.82 -26.73
N GLN A 34 -5.50 -12.39 -27.99
CA GLN A 34 -4.65 -11.30 -28.40
C GLN A 34 -5.47 -10.25 -29.14
N ALA A 35 -5.44 -9.01 -28.66
CA ALA A 35 -6.04 -7.85 -29.30
C ALA A 35 -5.10 -6.64 -29.21
N ASN A 36 -5.27 -5.63 -30.06
CA ASN A 36 -4.69 -4.32 -29.77
C ASN A 36 -5.65 -3.57 -28.85
N ASP A 37 -6.89 -3.37 -29.31
CA ASP A 37 -7.83 -2.47 -28.66
C ASP A 37 -9.10 -3.22 -28.25
N ILE A 38 -9.48 -3.08 -26.99
CA ILE A 38 -10.70 -3.66 -26.43
C ILE A 38 -11.53 -2.55 -25.78
N THR A 39 -12.63 -2.20 -26.42
CA THR A 39 -13.55 -1.19 -25.85
C THR A 39 -14.37 -1.77 -24.70
N SER A 40 -14.91 -2.98 -24.86
CA SER A 40 -15.71 -3.61 -23.82
C SER A 40 -15.63 -5.13 -23.91
N MET A 41 -15.44 -5.77 -22.76
CA MET A 41 -15.49 -7.22 -22.63
C MET A 41 -16.19 -7.67 -21.36
N GLN A 42 -17.01 -8.70 -21.51
CA GLN A 42 -17.53 -9.49 -20.41
C GLN A 42 -17.13 -10.95 -20.61
N ALA A 43 -16.45 -11.52 -19.61
CA ALA A 43 -16.10 -12.93 -19.53
C ALA A 43 -16.41 -13.48 -18.13
N ASN A 44 -16.60 -14.79 -17.98
CA ASN A 44 -16.48 -15.38 -16.64
C ASN A 44 -15.00 -15.64 -16.37
N ASP A 45 -14.38 -16.45 -17.24
CA ASP A 45 -13.04 -16.98 -17.00
C ASP A 45 -12.09 -16.60 -18.15
N ILE A 46 -10.96 -15.98 -17.79
CA ILE A 46 -9.87 -15.65 -18.70
C ILE A 46 -8.59 -16.32 -18.21
N THR A 47 -8.09 -17.29 -18.97
CA THR A 47 -6.79 -17.91 -18.66
C THR A 47 -5.62 -17.00 -19.04
N SER A 48 -5.65 -16.43 -20.25
CA SER A 48 -4.56 -15.58 -20.74
C SER A 48 -5.07 -14.51 -21.69
N MET A 49 -4.67 -13.27 -21.44
CA MET A 49 -4.98 -12.15 -22.32
C MET A 49 -3.77 -11.24 -22.53
N GLN A 50 -3.58 -10.83 -23.78
CA GLN A 50 -2.70 -9.74 -24.17
C GLN A 50 -3.50 -8.70 -24.93
N ALA A 51 -3.49 -7.47 -24.43
CA ALA A 51 -4.07 -6.30 -25.08
C ALA A 51 -3.06 -5.14 -25.03
N ASN A 52 -3.19 -4.14 -25.90
CA ASN A 52 -2.54 -2.86 -25.64
C ASN A 52 -3.46 -2.04 -24.74
N ASP A 53 -4.69 -1.80 -25.22
CA ASP A 53 -5.61 -0.85 -24.60
C ASP A 53 -6.93 -1.54 -24.23
N ILE A 54 -7.32 -1.40 -22.95
CA ILE A 54 -8.60 -1.90 -22.43
C ILE A 54 -9.35 -0.72 -21.82
N THR A 55 -10.47 -0.34 -22.44
CA THR A 55 -11.35 0.70 -21.88
C THR A 55 -12.17 0.17 -20.72
N SER A 56 -12.79 -1.00 -20.88
CA SER A 56 -13.65 -1.59 -19.85
C SER A 56 -13.65 -3.11 -19.92
N MET A 57 -13.44 -3.74 -18.77
CA MET A 57 -13.52 -5.18 -18.63
C MET A 57 -14.27 -5.58 -17.37
N GLN A 58 -15.15 -6.58 -17.52
CA GLN A 58 -15.73 -7.33 -16.43
C GLN A 58 -15.36 -8.81 -16.60
N ALA A 59 -14.72 -9.38 -15.58
CA ALA A 59 -14.42 -10.80 -15.48
C ALA A 59 -14.84 -11.32 -14.10
N ASN A 60 -15.03 -12.63 -13.94
CA ASN A 60 -14.97 -13.21 -12.60
C ASN A 60 -13.52 -13.52 -12.28
N ASP A 61 -12.88 -14.35 -13.11
CA ASP A 61 -11.57 -14.92 -12.82
C ASP A 61 -10.58 -14.62 -13.95
N ILE A 62 -9.43 -14.05 -13.58
CA ILE A 62 -8.30 -13.79 -14.49
C ILE A 62 -7.06 -14.50 -13.96
N THR A 63 -6.57 -15.48 -14.71
CA THR A 63 -5.30 -16.14 -14.35
C THR A 63 -4.09 -15.27 -14.73
N SER A 64 -4.06 -14.74 -15.94
CA SER A 64 -2.93 -13.92 -16.41
C SER A 64 -3.38 -12.86 -17.40
N MET A 65 -2.92 -11.63 -17.18
CA MET A 65 -3.15 -10.53 -18.10
C MET A 65 -1.92 -9.66 -18.29
N GLN A 66 -1.67 -9.30 -19.55
CA GLN A 66 -0.76 -8.24 -19.94
C GLN A 66 -1.52 -7.18 -20.72
N ALA A 67 -1.44 -5.94 -20.25
CA ALA A 67 -1.96 -4.75 -20.93
C ALA A 67 -0.90 -3.64 -20.93
N ASN A 68 -1.01 -2.66 -21.82
CA ASN A 68 -0.33 -1.39 -21.60
C ASN A 68 -1.22 -0.53 -20.70
N ASP A 69 -2.44 -0.26 -21.17
CA ASP A 69 -3.34 0.72 -20.55
C ASP A 69 -4.68 0.09 -20.20
N ILE A 70 -5.10 0.27 -18.95
CA ILE A 70 -6.41 -0.15 -18.43
C ILE A 70 -7.13 1.08 -17.87
N THR A 71 -8.24 1.47 -18.50
CA THR A 71 -9.07 2.55 -17.97
C THR A 71 -9.93 2.06 -16.80
N SER A 72 -10.62 0.93 -16.95
CA SER A 72 -11.50 0.39 -15.91
C SER A 72 -11.51 -1.13 -15.94
N MET A 73 -11.38 -1.75 -14.76
CA MET A 73 -11.52 -3.18 -14.59
C MET A 73 -12.33 -3.55 -13.36
N GLN A 74 -13.22 -4.53 -13.53
CA GLN A 74 -13.88 -5.24 -12.44
C GLN A 74 -13.60 -6.74 -12.58
N ALA A 75 -13.03 -7.33 -11.52
CA ALA A 75 -12.81 -8.76 -11.40
C ALA A 75 -13.25 -9.25 -10.02
N ASN A 76 -13.50 -10.55 -9.84
CA ASN A 76 -13.48 -11.12 -8.49
C ASN A 76 -12.02 -11.46 -8.15
N ASP A 77 -11.38 -12.30 -8.97
CA ASP A 77 -10.08 -12.88 -8.65
C ASP A 77 -9.06 -12.61 -9.77
N ILE A 78 -7.89 -12.09 -9.39
CA ILE A 78 -6.76 -11.87 -10.28
C ILE A 78 -5.54 -12.59 -9.73
N THR A 79 -5.07 -13.61 -10.45
CA THR A 79 -3.83 -14.30 -10.07
C THR A 79 -2.59 -13.49 -10.45
N SER A 80 -2.51 -12.98 -11.68
CA SER A 80 -1.36 -12.22 -12.15
C SER A 80 -1.75 -11.14 -13.15
N MET A 81 -1.28 -9.92 -12.90
CA MET A 81 -1.45 -8.79 -13.83
C MET A 81 -0.16 -8.00 -14.02
N GLN A 82 0.13 -7.69 -15.28
CA GLN A 82 1.13 -6.72 -15.67
C GLN A 82 0.46 -5.63 -16.53
N ALA A 83 0.58 -4.37 -16.10
CA ALA A 83 0.13 -3.20 -16.83
C ALA A 83 1.19 -2.10 -16.78
N ASN A 84 1.16 -1.12 -17.68
CA ASN A 84 1.87 0.13 -17.45
C ASN A 84 0.98 1.03 -16.58
N ASP A 85 -0.23 1.34 -17.08
CA ASP A 85 -1.09 2.35 -16.49
C ASP A 85 -2.47 1.77 -16.16
N ILE A 86 -2.91 1.97 -14.92
CA ILE A 86 -4.24 1.60 -14.44
C ILE A 86 -4.94 2.83 -13.88
N THR A 87 -6.01 3.26 -14.53
CA THR A 87 -6.82 4.37 -14.02
C THR A 87 -7.72 3.93 -12.87
N SER A 88 -8.46 2.83 -13.02
CA SER A 88 -9.36 2.33 -11.98
C SER A 88 -9.44 0.81 -11.98
N MET A 89 -9.34 0.22 -10.79
CA MET A 89 -9.54 -1.21 -10.59
C MET A 89 -10.37 -1.53 -9.36
N GLN A 90 -11.30 -2.47 -9.52
CA GLN A 90 -12.01 -3.12 -8.43
C GLN A 90 -11.82 -4.64 -8.53
N ALA A 91 -11.29 -5.25 -7.48
CA ALA A 91 -11.15 -6.71 -7.34
C ALA A 91 -11.58 -7.15 -5.94
N ASN A 92 -11.88 -8.43 -5.73
CA ASN A 92 -11.88 -8.98 -4.37
C ASN A 92 -10.45 -9.37 -4.01
N ASP A 93 -9.84 -10.25 -4.80
CA ASP A 93 -8.57 -10.88 -4.47
C ASP A 93 -7.53 -10.66 -5.58
N ILE A 94 -6.35 -10.18 -5.18
CA ILE A 94 -5.19 -9.99 -6.07
C ILE A 94 -4.01 -10.75 -5.49
N THR A 95 -3.53 -11.76 -6.21
CA THR A 95 -2.33 -12.49 -5.80
C THR A 95 -1.06 -11.73 -6.16
N SER A 96 -0.93 -11.25 -7.40
CA SER A 96 0.26 -10.53 -7.86
C SER A 96 -0.08 -9.45 -8.86
N MET A 97 0.45 -8.25 -8.64
CA MET A 97 0.33 -7.13 -9.56
C MET A 97 1.65 -6.40 -9.76
N GLN A 98 1.96 -6.11 -11.02
CA GLN A 98 3.01 -5.18 -11.42
C GLN A 98 2.41 -4.08 -12.31
N ALA A 99 2.53 -2.84 -11.88
CA ALA A 99 2.13 -1.66 -12.64
C ALA A 99 3.25 -0.60 -12.60
N ASN A 100 3.25 0.37 -13.51
CA ASN A 100 4.00 1.60 -13.27
C ASN A 100 3.13 2.54 -12.43
N ASP A 101 1.95 2.87 -12.96
CA ASP A 101 1.10 3.92 -12.38
C ASP A 101 -0.29 3.39 -12.07
N ILE A 102 -0.75 3.63 -10.84
CA ILE A 102 -2.10 3.29 -10.37
C ILE A 102 -2.77 4.55 -9.82
N THR A 103 -3.84 5.00 -10.48
CA THR A 103 -4.61 6.14 -9.99
C THR A 103 -5.56 5.75 -8.86
N SER A 104 -6.34 4.67 -9.03
CA SER A 104 -7.31 4.24 -8.01
C SER A 104 -7.44 2.72 -7.97
N MET A 105 -7.34 2.15 -6.79
CA MET A 105 -7.58 0.72 -6.57
C MET A 105 -8.44 0.46 -5.33
N GLN A 106 -9.40 -0.45 -5.50
CA GLN A 106 -10.15 -1.05 -4.41
C GLN A 106 -10.02 -2.57 -4.49
N ALA A 107 -9.53 -3.19 -3.41
CA ALA A 107 -9.44 -4.63 -3.25
C ALA A 107 -9.92 -5.05 -1.85
N ASN A 108 -10.26 -6.32 -1.63
CA ASN A 108 -10.30 -6.85 -0.26
C ASN A 108 -8.88 -7.28 0.12
N ASP A 109 -8.29 -8.18 -0.66
CA ASP A 109 -7.05 -8.86 -0.29
C ASP A 109 -5.99 -8.68 -1.39
N ILE A 110 -4.79 -8.25 -0.98
CA ILE A 110 -3.62 -8.10 -1.85
C ILE A 110 -2.43 -8.86 -1.27
N THR A 111 -1.99 -9.89 -1.97
CA THR A 111 -0.81 -10.66 -1.55
C THR A 111 0.50 -9.94 -1.90
N SER A 112 0.65 -9.47 -3.14
CA SER A 112 1.88 -8.80 -3.58
C SER A 112 1.60 -7.73 -4.62
N MET A 113 2.14 -6.53 -4.40
CA MET A 113 2.08 -5.42 -5.34
C MET A 113 3.44 -4.75 -5.53
N GLN A 114 3.79 -4.49 -6.79
CA GLN A 114 4.88 -3.60 -7.18
C GLN A 114 4.33 -2.50 -8.10
N ALA A 115 4.53 -1.25 -7.70
CA ALA A 115 4.18 -0.06 -8.48
C ALA A 115 5.33 0.96 -8.43
N ASN A 116 5.38 1.92 -9.36
CA ASN A 116 6.15 3.14 -9.13
C ASN A 116 5.29 4.11 -8.32
N ASP A 117 4.11 4.45 -8.86
CA ASP A 117 3.28 5.53 -8.33
C ASP A 117 1.87 5.03 -8.01
N ILE A 118 1.41 5.33 -6.79
CA ILE A 118 0.05 5.03 -6.32
C ILE A 118 -0.60 6.31 -5.81
N THR A 119 -1.68 6.74 -6.47
CA THR A 119 -2.45 7.91 -6.01
C THR A 119 -3.40 7.54 -4.87
N SER A 120 -4.20 6.48 -5.02
CA SER A 120 -5.18 6.07 -4.00
C SER A 120 -5.37 4.57 -3.96
N MET A 121 -5.28 4.00 -2.76
CA MET A 121 -5.56 2.58 -2.51
C MET A 121 -6.47 2.37 -1.29
N GLN A 122 -7.49 1.53 -1.47
CA GLN A 122 -8.29 0.99 -0.39
C GLN A 122 -8.24 -0.54 -0.43
N ALA A 123 -7.77 -1.14 0.66
CA ALA A 123 -7.72 -2.60 0.84
C ALA A 123 -8.21 -2.97 2.24
N ASN A 124 -8.60 -4.23 2.48
CA ASN A 124 -8.66 -4.74 3.85
C ASN A 124 -7.27 -5.21 4.26
N ASP A 125 -6.69 -6.13 3.48
CA ASP A 125 -5.48 -6.83 3.86
C ASP A 125 -4.39 -6.67 2.78
N ILE A 126 -3.19 -6.25 3.20
CA ILE A 126 -2.01 -6.14 2.35
C ILE A 126 -0.87 -6.95 2.95
N THR A 127 -0.43 -7.99 2.24
CA THR A 127 0.72 -8.80 2.69
C THR A 127 2.05 -8.14 2.35
N SER A 128 2.25 -7.70 1.10
CA SER A 128 3.50 -7.08 0.67
C SER A 128 3.29 -6.01 -0.39
N MET A 129 3.85 -4.82 -0.17
CA MET A 129 3.82 -3.72 -1.13
C MET A 129 5.19 -3.07 -1.29
N GLN A 130 5.58 -2.84 -2.55
CA GLN A 130 6.73 -2.03 -2.93
C GLN A 130 6.28 -0.91 -3.88
N ALA A 131 6.52 0.33 -3.49
CA ALA A 131 6.24 1.52 -4.31
C ALA A 131 7.41 2.51 -4.28
N ASN A 132 7.49 3.44 -5.23
CA ASN A 132 8.31 4.63 -5.01
C ASN A 132 7.49 5.65 -4.23
N ASP A 133 6.31 6.01 -4.77
CA ASP A 133 5.50 7.11 -4.26
C ASP A 133 4.07 6.65 -3.94
N ILE A 134 3.59 6.98 -2.75
CA ILE A 134 2.22 6.71 -2.28
C ILE A 134 1.58 8.01 -1.79
N THR A 135 0.51 8.44 -2.45
CA THR A 135 -0.23 9.63 -2.02
C THR A 135 -1.22 9.30 -0.88
N SER A 136 -2.04 8.26 -1.02
CA SER A 136 -3.04 7.91 0.00
C SER A 136 -3.30 6.42 0.05
N MET A 137 -3.27 5.86 1.27
CA MET A 137 -3.61 4.47 1.52
C MET A 137 -4.54 4.32 2.74
N GLN A 138 -5.58 3.51 2.57
CA GLN A 138 -6.45 3.05 3.65
C GLN A 138 -6.46 1.50 3.65
N ALA A 139 -6.04 0.91 4.78
CA ALA A 139 -6.04 -0.54 4.97
C ALA A 139 -6.57 -0.91 6.36
N ASN A 140 -7.03 -2.14 6.59
CA ASN A 140 -7.15 -2.64 7.97
C ASN A 140 -5.78 -3.13 8.43
N ASP A 141 -5.20 -4.06 7.67
CA ASP A 141 -4.00 -4.79 8.05
C ASP A 141 -2.90 -4.67 6.98
N ILE A 142 -1.68 -4.30 7.42
CA ILE A 142 -0.49 -4.22 6.56
C ILE A 142 0.62 -5.06 7.19
N THR A 143 1.06 -6.11 6.49
CA THR A 143 2.17 -6.95 6.95
C THR A 143 3.52 -6.31 6.63
N SER A 144 3.76 -5.89 5.39
CA SER A 144 5.03 -5.30 4.98
C SER A 144 4.86 -4.25 3.88
N MET A 145 5.49 -3.09 4.07
CA MET A 145 5.54 -2.03 3.07
C MET A 145 6.94 -1.44 2.96
N GLN A 146 7.39 -1.26 1.72
CA GLN A 146 8.59 -0.50 1.35
C GLN A 146 8.22 0.61 0.37
N ALA A 147 8.51 1.86 0.72
CA ALA A 147 8.31 3.02 -0.15
C ALA A 147 9.46 4.02 -0.04
N ASN A 148 9.63 4.93 -1.02
CA ASN A 148 10.49 6.09 -0.80
C ASN A 148 9.67 7.17 -0.09
N ASP A 149 8.56 7.58 -0.71
CA ASP A 149 7.79 8.74 -0.27
C ASP A 149 6.34 8.35 0.01
N ILE A 150 5.85 8.73 1.20
CA ILE A 150 4.48 8.48 1.64
C ILE A 150 3.85 9.79 2.10
N THR A 151 2.75 10.17 1.47
CA THR A 151 1.99 11.35 1.91
C THR A 151 1.04 11.01 3.06
N SER A 152 0.21 9.96 2.93
CA SER A 152 -0.78 9.62 3.97
C SER A 152 -1.08 8.13 4.07
N ILE A 153 -1.11 7.61 5.29
CA ILE A 153 -1.57 6.25 5.63
C ILE A 153 -2.58 6.28 6.76
N GLN A 154 -3.67 5.54 6.59
CA GLN A 154 -4.61 5.17 7.65
C GLN A 154 -4.73 3.64 7.73
N ALA A 155 -4.34 3.05 8.86
CA ALA A 155 -4.46 1.61 9.09
C ALA A 155 -4.94 1.29 10.51
N ASN A 156 -5.43 0.07 10.76
CA ASN A 156 -5.57 -0.42 12.13
C ASN A 156 -4.24 -1.00 12.59
N ASP A 157 -3.75 -2.01 11.88
CA ASP A 157 -2.60 -2.81 12.29
C ASP A 157 -1.49 -2.79 11.23
N ILE A 158 -0.27 -2.49 11.66
CA ILE A 158 0.92 -2.44 10.82
C ILE A 158 2.03 -3.29 11.44
N THR A 159 2.49 -4.30 10.72
CA THR A 159 3.62 -5.11 11.18
C THR A 159 4.96 -4.44 10.86
N SER A 160 5.19 -4.01 9.62
CA SER A 160 6.48 -3.43 9.21
C SER A 160 6.37 -2.36 8.13
N ILE A 161 7.03 -1.22 8.35
CA ILE A 161 7.23 -0.15 7.35
C ILE A 161 8.70 0.20 7.23
N GLN A 162 9.17 0.31 5.98
CA GLN A 162 10.43 0.95 5.62
C GLN A 162 10.16 2.09 4.61
N ALA A 163 10.46 3.32 5.00
CA ALA A 163 10.27 4.51 4.15
C ALA A 163 11.47 5.48 4.24
N ASN A 164 11.64 6.37 3.25
CA ASN A 164 12.48 7.54 3.46
C ASN A 164 11.67 8.62 4.16
N ASP A 165 10.56 9.03 3.54
CA ASP A 165 9.78 10.19 3.98
C ASP A 165 8.31 9.81 4.23
N ILE A 166 7.79 10.21 5.39
CA ILE A 166 6.38 10.06 5.76
C ILE A 166 5.82 11.42 6.19
N THR A 167 4.83 11.92 5.46
CA THR A 167 4.15 13.18 5.82
C THR A 167 3.12 12.96 6.94
N SER A 168 2.22 11.99 6.79
CA SER A 168 1.16 11.72 7.77
C SER A 168 0.87 10.24 7.91
N MET A 169 0.75 9.76 9.15
CA MET A 169 0.35 8.39 9.45
C MET A 169 -0.58 8.33 10.65
N GLN A 170 -1.68 7.58 10.50
CA GLN A 170 -2.60 7.23 11.56
C GLN A 170 -2.73 5.70 11.62
N ALA A 171 -2.34 5.11 12.75
CA ALA A 171 -2.47 3.67 13.00
C ALA A 171 -2.99 3.41 14.42
N ASN A 172 -3.54 2.23 14.70
CA ASN A 172 -3.71 1.81 16.10
C ASN A 172 -2.42 1.16 16.57
N ASP A 173 -1.97 0.12 15.87
CA ASP A 173 -0.87 -0.73 16.32
C ASP A 173 0.26 -0.78 15.28
N ILE A 174 1.49 -0.54 15.74
CA ILE A 174 2.69 -0.60 14.91
C ILE A 174 3.73 -1.50 15.58
N THR A 175 4.11 -2.59 14.91
CA THR A 175 5.16 -3.48 15.42
C THR A 175 6.57 -2.94 15.13
N SER A 176 6.86 -2.59 13.88
CA SER A 176 8.19 -2.10 13.48
C SER A 176 8.10 -1.00 12.43
N MET A 177 8.88 0.06 12.61
CA MET A 177 8.99 1.16 11.65
C MET A 177 10.42 1.64 11.51
N GLN A 178 10.86 1.81 10.26
CA GLN A 178 12.10 2.48 9.90
C GLN A 178 11.81 3.60 8.89
N ALA A 179 12.07 4.84 9.27
CA ALA A 179 11.93 6.01 8.41
C ALA A 179 13.17 6.91 8.50
N ASN A 180 13.44 7.77 7.52
CA ASN A 180 14.36 8.88 7.75
C ASN A 180 13.58 10.04 8.39
N ASP A 181 12.55 10.52 7.71
CA ASP A 181 11.84 11.72 8.09
C ASP A 181 10.35 11.44 8.32
N ILE A 182 9.83 11.89 9.47
CA ILE A 182 8.41 11.80 9.83
C ILE A 182 7.90 13.19 10.18
N THR A 183 6.91 13.69 9.43
CA THR A 183 6.28 14.97 9.74
C THR A 183 5.22 14.83 10.84
N SER A 184 4.29 13.88 10.70
CA SER A 184 3.23 13.68 11.69
C SER A 184 2.85 12.20 11.83
N MET A 185 2.82 11.71 13.07
CA MET A 185 2.35 10.36 13.38
C MET A 185 1.39 10.36 14.57
N GLN A 186 0.28 9.64 14.42
CA GLN A 186 -0.65 9.29 15.49
C GLN A 186 -0.80 7.77 15.58
N ALA A 187 -0.42 7.19 16.71
CA ALA A 187 -0.55 5.75 17.00
C ALA A 187 -1.15 5.53 18.39
N ASN A 188 -1.73 4.35 18.66
CA ASN A 188 -1.97 3.94 20.06
C ASN A 188 -0.71 3.26 20.58
N ASP A 189 -0.29 2.18 19.92
CA ASP A 189 0.77 1.31 20.41
C ASP A 189 1.90 1.18 19.38
N ILE A 190 3.14 1.39 19.85
CA ILE A 190 4.35 1.25 19.04
C ILE A 190 5.33 0.31 19.76
N THR A 191 5.66 -0.82 19.13
CA THR A 191 6.65 -1.74 19.69
C THR A 191 8.08 -1.27 19.41
N SER A 192 8.42 -0.99 18.15
CA SER A 192 9.76 -0.55 17.77
C SER A 192 9.73 0.48 16.66
N MET A 193 10.48 1.57 16.83
CA MET A 193 10.63 2.59 15.80
C MET A 193 12.04 3.15 15.75
N GLN A 194 12.54 3.31 14.52
CA GLN A 194 13.80 3.98 14.20
C GLN A 194 13.53 5.09 13.19
N ALA A 195 13.85 6.33 13.55
CA ALA A 195 13.77 7.49 12.67
C ALA A 195 15.03 8.36 12.76
N ASN A 196 15.32 9.19 11.76
CA ASN A 196 16.29 10.27 11.96
C ASN A 196 15.56 11.48 12.56
N ASP A 197 14.57 11.99 11.84
CA ASP A 197 13.93 13.26 12.17
C ASP A 197 12.41 13.07 12.36
N ILE A 198 11.90 13.60 13.48
CA ILE A 198 10.48 13.54 13.82
C ILE A 198 9.99 14.94 14.18
N THR A 199 9.05 15.46 13.39
CA THR A 199 8.46 16.78 13.66
C THR A 199 7.38 16.68 14.74
N SER A 200 6.41 15.77 14.61
CA SER A 200 5.31 15.62 15.57
C SER A 200 4.91 14.16 15.76
N MET A 201 4.78 13.75 17.02
CA MET A 201 4.33 12.42 17.41
C MET A 201 3.31 12.44 18.53
N GLN A 202 2.23 11.68 18.36
CA GLN A 202 1.29 11.33 19.41
C GLN A 202 1.15 9.81 19.51
N ALA A 203 1.48 9.24 20.66
CA ALA A 203 1.32 7.81 20.95
C ALA A 203 0.69 7.60 22.33
N ASN A 204 0.05 6.47 22.60
CA ASN A 204 -0.25 6.09 24.00
C ASN A 204 0.98 5.38 24.58
N ASP A 205 1.35 4.25 24.00
CA ASP A 205 2.37 3.36 24.53
C ASP A 205 3.51 3.16 23.52
N ILE A 206 4.75 3.35 23.97
CA ILE A 206 5.97 3.12 23.18
C ILE A 206 6.89 2.16 23.93
N THR A 207 7.20 1.02 23.33
CA THR A 207 8.15 0.06 23.92
C THR A 207 9.60 0.48 23.66
N SER A 208 9.97 0.75 22.41
CA SER A 208 11.33 1.17 22.04
C SER A 208 11.34 2.19 20.90
N MET A 209 12.06 3.28 21.10
CA MET A 209 12.29 4.30 20.07
C MET A 209 13.75 4.75 20.01
N GLN A 210 14.26 4.85 18.78
CA GLN A 210 15.54 5.49 18.48
C GLN A 210 15.32 6.60 17.45
N ALA A 211 15.71 7.83 17.81
CA ALA A 211 15.64 8.99 16.93
C ALA A 211 16.96 9.80 16.99
N ASN A 212 17.28 10.59 15.96
CA ASN A 212 18.29 11.63 16.12
C ASN A 212 17.63 12.87 16.71
N ASP A 213 16.66 13.44 15.99
CA ASP A 213 16.06 14.73 16.29
C ASP A 213 14.54 14.62 16.46
N ILE A 214 14.04 15.16 17.58
CA ILE A 214 12.60 15.21 17.88
C ILE A 214 12.19 16.65 18.19
N THR A 215 11.28 17.20 17.38
CA THR A 215 10.73 18.54 17.63
C THR A 215 9.65 18.51 18.70
N SER A 216 8.64 17.65 18.56
CA SER A 216 7.54 17.54 19.53
C SER A 216 7.04 16.11 19.67
N MET A 217 6.83 15.68 20.91
CA MET A 217 6.26 14.37 21.22
C MET A 217 5.33 14.40 22.43
N GLN A 218 4.21 13.69 22.31
CA GLN A 218 3.27 13.41 23.39
C GLN A 218 3.05 11.90 23.50
N ALA A 219 3.35 11.32 24.67
CA ALA A 219 3.12 9.91 24.97
C ALA A 219 2.50 9.72 26.36
N ASN A 220 1.75 8.64 26.60
CA ASN A 220 1.37 8.29 27.97
C ASN A 220 2.52 7.55 28.65
N ASP A 221 2.94 6.42 28.09
CA ASP A 221 3.98 5.56 28.64
C ASP A 221 5.08 5.24 27.62
N ILE A 222 6.33 5.35 28.07
CA ILE A 222 7.52 5.00 27.29
C ILE A 222 8.39 4.04 28.10
N THR A 223 8.70 2.87 27.53
CA THR A 223 9.61 1.91 28.16
C THR A 223 11.07 2.30 27.92
N SER A 224 11.48 2.52 26.68
CA SER A 224 12.86 2.88 26.33
C SER A 224 12.94 3.89 25.19
N MET A 225 13.79 4.91 25.36
CA MET A 225 14.05 5.93 24.35
C MET A 225 15.53 6.33 24.28
N GLN A 226 16.05 6.42 23.06
CA GLN A 226 17.34 7.03 22.74
C GLN A 226 17.15 8.16 21.72
N ALA A 227 17.55 9.38 22.07
CA ALA A 227 17.51 10.54 21.18
C ALA A 227 18.78 11.40 21.31
N ASN A 228 19.23 12.02 20.21
CA ASN A 228 20.35 12.96 20.26
C ASN A 228 19.88 14.35 20.67
N ASP A 229 18.78 14.84 20.11
CA ASP A 229 18.21 16.16 20.42
C ASP A 229 16.68 16.08 20.57
N ILE A 230 16.15 16.72 21.62
CA ILE A 230 14.70 16.82 21.90
C ILE A 230 14.37 18.27 22.21
N THR A 231 13.47 18.88 21.42
CA THR A 231 13.00 20.24 21.67
C THR A 231 11.87 20.29 22.71
N SER A 232 10.89 19.41 22.61
CA SER A 232 9.74 19.33 23.54
C SER A 232 9.23 17.89 23.68
N MET A 233 8.95 17.47 24.92
CA MET A 233 8.38 16.16 25.24
C MET A 233 7.42 16.25 26.43
N GLN A 234 6.25 15.60 26.30
CA GLN A 234 5.31 15.37 27.39
C GLN A 234 5.06 13.86 27.53
N ALA A 235 5.40 13.29 28.70
CA ALA A 235 5.13 11.89 29.03
C ALA A 235 4.72 11.70 30.49
N ASN A 236 3.74 10.83 30.76
CA ASN A 236 3.30 10.52 32.13
C ASN A 236 4.22 9.49 32.79
N GLY A 237 4.68 8.49 32.03
CA GLY A 237 5.61 7.45 32.46
C GLY A 237 6.78 7.28 31.51
N ILE A 238 8.01 7.26 32.03
CA ILE A 238 9.22 6.90 31.28
C ILE A 238 10.02 5.95 32.16
N THR A 239 10.43 4.79 31.64
CA THR A 239 11.27 3.83 32.40
C THR A 239 12.76 4.06 32.15
N TYR A 240 13.17 4.16 30.88
CA TYR A 240 14.55 4.43 30.48
C TYR A 240 14.62 5.53 29.41
N MET A 241 15.43 6.55 29.63
CA MET A 241 15.71 7.60 28.64
C MET A 241 17.20 7.93 28.59
N GLN A 242 17.74 7.91 27.38
CA GLN A 242 19.05 8.45 27.05
C GLN A 242 18.86 9.58 26.05
N ALA A 243 18.95 10.82 26.53
CA ALA A 243 18.89 12.02 25.70
C ALA A 243 20.14 12.88 25.92
N ARG A 244 20.69 13.45 24.84
CA ARG A 244 21.61 14.58 24.98
C ARG A 244 20.74 15.82 24.87
N GLY A 245 20.72 16.66 25.89
CA GLY A 245 20.12 17.98 25.70
C GLY A 245 21.05 18.83 24.83
N PRO A 246 20.56 19.93 24.25
CA PRO A 246 21.42 20.91 23.58
C PRO A 246 22.53 21.49 24.49
N ASN A 247 22.51 21.19 25.81
CA ASN A 247 23.48 21.68 26.79
C ASN A 247 24.07 20.66 27.79
N GLU A 248 23.89 19.33 27.67
CA GLU A 248 24.72 18.26 28.33
C GLU A 248 24.12 16.84 28.15
N PRO A 249 24.91 15.75 28.18
CA PRO A 249 24.39 14.37 28.17
C PRO A 249 23.82 14.01 29.55
N GLN A 250 22.50 13.76 29.65
CA GLN A 250 21.89 13.18 30.86
C GLN A 250 21.33 11.79 30.56
N ILE A 251 21.94 10.77 31.17
CA ILE A 251 21.27 9.48 31.36
C ILE A 251 20.31 9.70 32.53
N VAL A 252 19.01 9.84 32.24
CA VAL A 252 17.99 9.96 33.29
C VAL A 252 17.33 8.59 33.45
N LEU A 253 17.70 7.87 34.51
CA LEU A 253 16.93 6.72 34.96
C LEU A 253 15.68 7.25 35.70
N CYS A 254 14.56 7.39 35.01
CA CYS A 254 13.28 7.77 35.61
C CYS A 254 12.61 6.53 36.21
N THR A 255 12.90 6.17 37.46
CA THR A 255 12.05 5.20 38.16
C THR A 255 10.71 5.87 38.50
N LYS A 256 9.59 5.23 38.09
CA LYS A 256 8.19 5.63 38.35
C LYS A 256 8.04 6.48 39.63
N ARG A 257 7.53 7.72 39.50
CA ARG A 257 6.84 8.37 40.62
C ARG A 257 5.54 7.59 40.83
N THR A 258 5.53 6.67 41.79
CA THR A 258 4.27 6.21 42.38
C THR A 258 3.70 7.38 43.16
N GLU A 259 2.70 8.07 42.60
CA GLU A 259 1.86 8.96 43.39
C GLU A 259 1.07 8.09 44.38
N SER A 260 1.28 8.36 45.67
CA SER A 260 0.58 7.75 46.81
C SER A 260 -0.75 8.41 47.08
#